data_AF-A0A7G2CB59-F1
#
_entry.id   AF-A0A7G2CB59-F1
#
_cell.length_a   1.000
_cell.length_b   1.000
_cell.length_c   1.000
_cell.angle_alpha   90.00
_cell.angle_beta   90.00
_cell.angle_gamma   90.00
#
_symmetry.space_group_name_H-M   'P 1'
#
loop_
_entity.id
_entity.type
_entity.pdbx_description
1 polymer ?
#
loop_
_entity_poly.entity_id
_entity_poly.type
_entity_poly.pdbx_seq_one_letter_code
_entity_poly.pdbx_strand_id
1 'polypeptide(L)'
;MLRCNELYECGAYFEYGTPLAFAAVSPFARERAESCRRGTLGCVTRTVDGEAWRELRIRNQYCAAQLESVEWWLKRSPVMPLKISVSLMEDKDLLNTVALLEGFSVRLERQGVRFVFCLTLNEIHTLEPFGPLLARAEEVILRRCSDLTSLGDLEGSQYLKRASFNDCGMTDISSIRTCALLESVIFSSCPALTSLGGLQGLHHLKSVTVLDCPGISLGPLRTCPSLESVSCDSCPALTSLDGLQGLQYLKKVYVVRCPVASLDALRASTSLESVHFSSCRRLASLDGLQGLQHLTSVAVLGCSIISLDELRTCPSLESVTFVSCPGLTSLDALQGLQQLKIVCVSFCPVASLDALCESPLLESVTFSSCRGLTSIDALQGLQHLKSVEVKDCPIISLDALCSCPSLESVVCHSPHVTSLQPLEGLTRLKEVILHVKNVSDVDALHTCSSLEVVEISDAVELFGLDGLRSLPRLRKLLIDSCGLTNLDALHTCEALEELSVHSCSNLSSLVDFKGPSHLKDIAIWECPITSIRSLNTCVSLRSVDVSSCPLLCSLDGLGGLPNLERVCAYGCGITDVTAIAQCPALRYVDVRGCARLQSVDVLLKRGDVEVDYDE
;
A
#
# COMPACT_ATOMS: atom_id res chain seq x y z
N MET A 1 -21.04 -31.78 -31.83
CA MET A 1 -21.29 -31.28 -30.47
C MET A 1 -20.04 -31.56 -29.63
N LEU A 2 -19.13 -30.60 -29.56
CA LEU A 2 -18.05 -30.63 -28.57
C LEU A 2 -18.65 -30.26 -27.21
N ARG A 3 -18.35 -31.04 -26.17
CA ARG A 3 -18.86 -30.80 -24.82
C ARG A 3 -18.30 -29.47 -24.32
N CYS A 4 -19.16 -28.59 -23.78
CA CYS A 4 -18.83 -27.23 -23.36
C CYS A 4 -17.69 -27.11 -22.33
N ASN A 5 -17.23 -28.21 -21.73
CA ASN A 5 -16.19 -28.20 -20.70
C ASN A 5 -14.75 -28.29 -21.24
N GLU A 6 -14.53 -28.62 -22.52
CA GLU A 6 -13.17 -28.75 -23.10
C GLU A 6 -12.65 -27.43 -23.73
N LEU A 7 -13.47 -26.38 -23.82
CA LEU A 7 -13.06 -25.05 -24.30
C LEU A 7 -12.31 -24.23 -23.23
N TYR A 8 -12.05 -24.83 -22.07
CA TYR A 8 -11.44 -24.20 -20.88
C TYR A 8 -9.99 -23.75 -21.11
N GLU A 9 -9.26 -24.39 -22.03
CA GLU A 9 -7.84 -24.14 -22.27
C GLU A 9 -7.57 -23.12 -23.40
N CYS A 10 -8.52 -22.89 -24.32
CA CYS A 10 -8.28 -22.04 -25.49
C CYS A 10 -8.27 -20.53 -25.21
N GLY A 11 -8.80 -20.07 -24.07
CA GLY A 11 -8.84 -18.64 -23.77
C GLY A 11 -7.47 -18.03 -23.43
N ALA A 12 -6.49 -18.86 -23.05
CA ALA A 12 -5.10 -18.41 -22.89
C ALA A 12 -4.37 -18.25 -24.24
N TYR A 13 -4.95 -18.75 -25.34
CA TYR A 13 -4.35 -18.74 -26.68
C TYR A 13 -4.49 -17.39 -27.40
N PHE A 14 -5.38 -16.52 -26.94
CA PHE A 14 -5.69 -15.23 -27.59
C PHE A 14 -5.16 -14.06 -26.77
N GLU A 15 -3.89 -13.71 -26.94
CA GLU A 15 -3.25 -12.55 -26.30
C GLU A 15 -3.90 -11.19 -26.68
N TYR A 16 -4.56 -11.12 -27.85
CA TYR A 16 -5.01 -9.85 -28.45
C TYR A 16 -6.54 -9.66 -28.55
N GLY A 17 -7.33 -10.65 -28.09
CA GLY A 17 -8.81 -10.63 -28.13
C GLY A 17 -9.41 -11.87 -28.80
N THR A 18 -10.55 -12.35 -28.30
CA THR A 18 -11.21 -13.55 -28.82
C THR A 18 -11.99 -13.23 -30.11
N PRO A 19 -11.93 -14.06 -31.17
CA PRO A 19 -12.74 -13.85 -32.37
C PRO A 19 -14.23 -13.77 -32.05
N LEU A 20 -14.95 -12.79 -32.60
CA LEU A 20 -16.39 -12.57 -32.35
C LEU A 20 -17.23 -13.84 -32.60
N ALA A 21 -16.88 -14.61 -33.63
CA ALA A 21 -17.54 -15.86 -33.97
C ALA A 21 -17.45 -16.90 -32.84
N PHE A 22 -16.32 -16.95 -32.11
CA PHE A 22 -16.10 -17.87 -30.99
C PHE A 22 -16.82 -17.39 -29.73
N ALA A 23 -16.73 -16.09 -29.45
CA ALA A 23 -17.32 -15.49 -28.27
C ALA A 23 -18.86 -15.37 -28.38
N ALA A 24 -19.43 -15.53 -29.58
CA ALA A 24 -20.87 -15.59 -29.82
C ALA A 24 -21.52 -16.96 -29.48
N VAL A 25 -20.73 -18.04 -29.33
CA VAL A 25 -21.23 -19.43 -29.29
C VAL A 25 -21.94 -19.80 -27.99
N SER A 26 -21.53 -19.23 -26.85
CA SER A 26 -22.17 -19.47 -25.54
C SER A 26 -22.01 -18.26 -24.60
N PRO A 27 -22.86 -18.14 -23.56
CA PRO A 27 -22.68 -17.11 -22.52
C PRO A 27 -21.30 -17.16 -21.84
N PHE A 28 -20.76 -18.36 -21.63
CA PHE A 28 -19.46 -18.56 -21.02
C PHE A 28 -18.29 -18.09 -21.91
N ALA A 29 -18.35 -18.40 -23.22
CA ALA A 29 -17.35 -17.92 -24.18
C ALA A 29 -17.36 -16.38 -24.29
N ARG A 30 -18.54 -15.78 -24.15
CA ARG A 30 -18.75 -14.32 -24.14
C ARG A 30 -18.11 -13.66 -22.94
N GLU A 31 -18.38 -14.17 -21.74
CA GLU A 31 -17.79 -13.66 -20.48
C GLU A 31 -16.26 -13.70 -20.53
N ARG A 32 -15.70 -14.83 -20.99
CA ARG A 32 -14.24 -14.98 -21.09
C ARG A 32 -13.62 -14.00 -22.08
N ALA A 33 -14.34 -13.69 -23.16
CA ALA A 33 -13.89 -12.72 -24.16
C ALA A 33 -13.91 -11.27 -23.65
N GLU A 34 -14.78 -10.94 -22.70
CA GLU A 34 -14.79 -9.64 -22.00
C GLU A 34 -13.72 -9.57 -20.90
N SER A 35 -13.35 -10.71 -20.30
CA SER A 35 -12.27 -10.80 -19.33
C SER A 35 -10.86 -10.73 -19.96
N CYS A 36 -10.75 -10.80 -21.29
CA CYS A 36 -9.49 -10.53 -22.00
C CYS A 36 -9.06 -9.06 -21.81
N ARG A 37 -7.74 -8.81 -21.82
CA ARG A 37 -7.14 -7.47 -21.54
C ARG A 37 -7.69 -6.33 -22.41
N ARG A 38 -8.07 -6.61 -23.67
CA ARG A 38 -8.68 -5.64 -24.61
C ARG A 38 -10.21 -5.70 -24.64
N GLY A 39 -10.82 -6.65 -23.95
CA GLY A 39 -12.25 -6.92 -23.99
C GLY A 39 -12.75 -7.33 -25.37
N THR A 40 -14.07 -7.28 -25.56
CA THR A 40 -14.74 -7.53 -26.83
C THR A 40 -15.71 -6.40 -27.13
N LEU A 41 -15.60 -5.80 -28.32
CA LEU A 41 -16.43 -4.67 -28.77
C LEU A 41 -16.44 -3.49 -27.76
N GLY A 42 -15.31 -3.24 -27.09
CA GLY A 42 -15.17 -2.18 -26.08
C GLY A 42 -15.74 -2.54 -24.69
N CYS A 43 -16.28 -3.74 -24.51
CA CYS A 43 -16.75 -4.27 -23.23
C CYS A 43 -15.65 -5.08 -22.53
N VAL A 44 -15.33 -4.73 -21.29
CA VAL A 44 -14.28 -5.37 -20.47
C VAL A 44 -14.85 -5.73 -19.10
N THR A 45 -14.50 -6.91 -18.57
CA THR A 45 -14.83 -7.30 -17.20
C THR A 45 -13.88 -6.60 -16.21
N ARG A 46 -14.44 -5.97 -15.17
CA ARG A 46 -13.68 -5.37 -14.08
C ARG A 46 -14.22 -5.80 -12.73
N THR A 47 -13.32 -5.95 -11.76
CA THR A 47 -13.70 -6.13 -10.36
C THR A 47 -13.53 -4.80 -9.65
N VAL A 48 -14.62 -4.28 -9.07
CA VAL A 48 -14.63 -3.06 -8.24
C VAL A 48 -15.27 -3.45 -6.92
N ASP A 49 -14.59 -3.19 -5.80
CA ASP A 49 -15.04 -3.53 -4.45
C ASP A 49 -15.48 -5.00 -4.28
N GLY A 50 -14.82 -5.93 -4.98
CA GLY A 50 -15.11 -7.36 -4.92
C GLY A 50 -16.28 -7.83 -5.80
N GLU A 51 -17.01 -6.92 -6.46
CA GLU A 51 -18.05 -7.27 -7.43
C GLU A 51 -17.52 -7.20 -8.87
N ALA A 52 -17.87 -8.19 -9.68
CA ALA A 52 -17.53 -8.22 -11.10
C ALA A 52 -18.58 -7.47 -11.94
N TRP A 53 -18.13 -6.49 -12.71
CA TRP A 53 -18.93 -5.67 -13.61
C TRP A 53 -18.47 -5.87 -15.04
N ARG A 54 -19.42 -5.85 -15.96
CA ARG A 54 -19.14 -5.65 -17.39
C ARG A 54 -19.12 -4.15 -17.65
N GLU A 55 -18.01 -3.61 -18.12
CA GLU A 55 -17.89 -2.19 -18.43
C GLU A 55 -17.72 -1.97 -19.94
N LEU A 56 -18.73 -1.38 -20.58
CA LEU A 56 -18.60 -0.84 -21.93
C LEU A 56 -18.01 0.57 -21.85
N ARG A 57 -16.83 0.78 -22.43
CA ARG A 57 -16.25 2.13 -22.54
C ARG A 57 -16.47 2.72 -23.92
N ILE A 58 -17.08 3.89 -23.94
CA ILE A 58 -17.34 4.68 -25.13
C ILE A 58 -16.54 5.98 -25.00
N ARG A 59 -15.77 6.32 -26.03
CA ARG A 59 -15.03 7.60 -26.16
C ARG A 59 -15.52 8.30 -27.44
N ASN A 60 -15.16 9.59 -27.63
CA ASN A 60 -15.44 10.29 -28.88
C ASN A 60 -15.05 9.39 -30.07
N GLN A 61 -15.95 9.29 -31.06
CA GLN A 61 -15.86 8.46 -32.29
C GLN A 61 -16.57 7.08 -32.25
N TYR A 62 -17.87 7.04 -31.93
CA TYR A 62 -18.72 5.89 -32.30
C TYR A 62 -19.68 6.26 -33.42
N CYS A 63 -19.77 5.41 -34.45
CA CYS A 63 -20.80 5.52 -35.48
C CYS A 63 -22.01 4.61 -35.16
N ALA A 64 -23.17 4.90 -35.76
CA ALA A 64 -24.40 4.12 -35.56
C ALA A 64 -24.19 2.61 -35.75
N ALA A 65 -23.43 2.21 -36.78
CA ALA A 65 -23.14 0.80 -37.08
C ALA A 65 -22.33 0.08 -35.99
N GLN A 66 -21.43 0.79 -35.30
CA GLN A 66 -20.68 0.23 -34.18
C GLN A 66 -21.58 0.01 -32.97
N LEU A 67 -22.46 0.98 -32.66
CA LEU A 67 -23.40 0.86 -31.55
C LEU A 67 -24.42 -0.28 -31.76
N GLU A 68 -24.88 -0.51 -32.98
CA GLU A 68 -25.77 -1.66 -33.30
C GLU A 68 -25.09 -3.01 -33.03
N SER A 69 -23.81 -3.13 -33.41
CA SER A 69 -23.02 -4.35 -33.17
C SER A 69 -22.84 -4.63 -31.67
N VAL A 70 -22.59 -3.57 -30.89
CA VAL A 70 -22.47 -3.63 -29.44
C VAL A 70 -23.82 -3.92 -28.77
N GLU A 71 -24.92 -3.36 -29.28
CA GLU A 71 -26.27 -3.57 -28.75
C GLU A 71 -26.66 -5.05 -28.75
N TRP A 72 -26.45 -5.70 -29.90
CA TRP A 72 -26.66 -7.15 -30.03
C TRP A 72 -25.82 -7.95 -29.03
N TRP A 73 -24.58 -7.51 -28.81
CA TRP A 73 -23.65 -8.16 -27.89
C TRP A 73 -24.11 -8.05 -26.43
N LEU A 74 -24.50 -6.86 -25.99
CA LEU A 74 -24.90 -6.59 -24.61
C LEU A 74 -26.15 -7.35 -24.19
N LYS A 75 -27.14 -7.46 -25.08
CA LYS A 75 -28.41 -8.16 -24.82
C LYS A 75 -28.23 -9.63 -24.43
N ARG A 76 -27.18 -10.28 -24.91
CA ARG A 76 -26.99 -11.74 -24.78
C ARG A 76 -26.20 -12.16 -23.53
N SER A 77 -25.99 -11.27 -22.57
CA SER A 77 -25.22 -11.57 -21.35
C SER A 77 -25.83 -10.94 -20.10
N PRO A 78 -26.82 -11.59 -19.47
CA PRO A 78 -27.53 -11.06 -18.30
C PRO A 78 -26.86 -11.42 -16.95
N VAL A 79 -25.72 -12.13 -16.96
CA VAL A 79 -25.17 -12.77 -15.74
C VAL A 79 -24.50 -11.78 -14.80
N MET A 80 -23.87 -10.74 -15.34
CA MET A 80 -23.16 -9.71 -14.56
C MET A 80 -23.79 -8.32 -14.79
N PRO A 81 -23.76 -7.45 -13.77
CA PRO A 81 -24.22 -6.08 -13.90
C PRO A 81 -23.40 -5.33 -14.97
N LEU A 82 -24.09 -4.51 -15.77
CA LEU A 82 -23.51 -3.75 -16.85
C LEU A 82 -23.31 -2.29 -16.43
N LYS A 83 -22.13 -1.73 -16.70
CA LYS A 83 -21.82 -0.30 -16.62
C LYS A 83 -21.49 0.21 -18.02
N ILE A 84 -22.13 1.29 -18.43
CA ILE A 84 -21.82 2.00 -19.67
C ILE A 84 -21.11 3.29 -19.27
N SER A 85 -19.81 3.36 -19.55
CA SER A 85 -18.96 4.51 -19.24
C SER A 85 -18.69 5.29 -20.53
N VAL A 86 -19.30 6.47 -20.63
CA VAL A 86 -19.14 7.39 -21.75
C VAL A 86 -18.19 8.50 -21.35
N SER A 87 -17.18 8.78 -22.17
CA SER A 87 -16.29 9.92 -21.99
C SER A 87 -16.36 10.83 -23.21
N LEU A 88 -16.80 12.07 -23.00
CA LEU A 88 -16.95 13.07 -24.05
C LEU A 88 -16.06 14.30 -23.78
N MET A 89 -15.77 15.02 -24.86
CA MET A 89 -15.15 16.34 -24.90
C MET A 89 -15.78 17.13 -26.04
N GLU A 90 -15.70 18.46 -26.01
CA GLU A 90 -16.26 19.28 -27.09
C GLU A 90 -15.55 19.01 -28.43
N ASP A 91 -16.35 18.65 -29.45
CA ASP A 91 -15.88 18.48 -30.83
C ASP A 91 -16.97 18.85 -31.85
N LYS A 92 -16.64 18.77 -33.14
CA LYS A 92 -17.56 19.16 -34.23
C LYS A 92 -18.77 18.24 -34.38
N ASP A 93 -18.67 16.99 -33.95
CA ASP A 93 -19.69 15.94 -34.12
C ASP A 93 -20.44 15.65 -32.81
N LEU A 94 -20.28 16.52 -31.80
CA LEU A 94 -20.79 16.34 -30.45
C LEU A 94 -22.30 16.07 -30.41
N LEU A 95 -23.10 16.90 -31.08
CA LEU A 95 -24.57 16.77 -31.09
C LEU A 95 -25.02 15.45 -31.71
N ASN A 96 -24.35 15.02 -32.78
CA ASN A 96 -24.63 13.73 -33.41
C ASN A 96 -24.24 12.57 -32.48
N THR A 97 -23.08 12.69 -31.82
CA THR A 97 -22.62 11.70 -30.84
C THR A 97 -23.59 11.57 -29.66
N VAL A 98 -24.05 12.70 -29.10
CA VAL A 98 -25.05 12.72 -28.03
C VAL A 98 -26.35 12.04 -28.46
N ALA A 99 -26.90 12.41 -29.61
CA ALA A 99 -28.15 11.82 -30.13
C ALA A 99 -28.02 10.30 -30.37
N LEU A 100 -26.88 9.85 -30.91
CA LEU A 100 -26.60 8.43 -31.10
C LEU A 100 -26.55 7.66 -29.79
N LEU A 101 -25.89 8.22 -28.76
CA LEU A 101 -25.74 7.59 -27.45
C LEU A 101 -27.05 7.58 -26.66
N GLU A 102 -27.82 8.65 -26.73
CA GLU A 102 -29.16 8.70 -26.16
C GLU A 102 -30.03 7.61 -26.78
N GLY A 103 -30.12 7.57 -28.11
CA GLY A 103 -30.88 6.57 -28.84
C GLY A 103 -30.44 5.14 -28.52
N PHE A 104 -29.13 4.90 -28.39
CA PHE A 104 -28.58 3.62 -27.98
C PHE A 104 -29.02 3.22 -26.57
N SER A 105 -28.91 4.12 -25.60
CA SER A 105 -29.34 3.85 -24.22
C SER A 105 -30.84 3.53 -24.12
N VAL A 106 -31.69 4.23 -24.89
CA VAL A 106 -33.15 4.02 -24.93
C VAL A 106 -33.48 2.65 -25.55
N ARG A 107 -32.76 2.23 -26.59
CA ARG A 107 -32.97 0.91 -27.20
C ARG A 107 -32.58 -0.22 -26.26
N LEU A 108 -31.48 -0.09 -25.52
CA LEU A 108 -31.07 -1.08 -24.52
C LEU A 108 -32.12 -1.27 -23.42
N GLU A 109 -32.66 -0.17 -22.87
CA GLU A 109 -33.73 -0.24 -21.87
C GLU A 109 -35.00 -0.89 -22.40
N ARG A 110 -35.45 -0.52 -23.62
CA ARG A 110 -36.61 -1.14 -24.29
C ARG A 110 -36.43 -2.64 -24.50
N GLN A 111 -35.18 -3.10 -24.58
CA GLN A 111 -34.84 -4.51 -24.71
C GLN A 111 -34.66 -5.22 -23.37
N GLY A 112 -34.88 -4.53 -22.24
CA GLY A 112 -34.78 -5.09 -20.89
C GLY A 112 -33.36 -5.22 -20.37
N VAL A 113 -32.38 -4.57 -20.99
CA VAL A 113 -30.99 -4.54 -20.52
C VAL A 113 -30.88 -3.51 -19.39
N ARG A 114 -30.56 -3.97 -18.17
CA ARG A 114 -30.28 -3.08 -17.03
C ARG A 114 -28.81 -2.68 -17.04
N PHE A 115 -28.53 -1.40 -16.88
CA PHE A 115 -27.16 -0.88 -16.81
C PHE A 115 -27.08 0.38 -15.94
N VAL A 116 -25.89 0.63 -15.40
CA VAL A 116 -25.51 1.91 -14.79
C VAL A 116 -24.89 2.79 -15.86
N PHE A 117 -25.45 3.98 -16.06
CA PHE A 117 -24.91 4.94 -17.03
C PHE A 117 -23.99 5.94 -16.34
N CYS A 118 -22.71 5.94 -16.74
CA CYS A 118 -21.68 6.84 -16.23
C CYS A 118 -21.24 7.79 -17.35
N LEU A 119 -21.36 9.10 -17.11
CA LEU A 119 -21.01 10.14 -18.06
C LEU A 119 -19.83 10.94 -17.52
N THR A 120 -18.71 10.91 -18.24
CA THR A 120 -17.53 11.74 -18.00
C THR A 120 -17.44 12.83 -19.06
N LEU A 121 -17.43 14.09 -18.64
CA LEU A 121 -17.27 15.25 -19.53
C LEU A 121 -15.93 15.92 -19.21
N ASN A 122 -15.12 16.14 -20.23
CA ASN A 122 -13.78 16.70 -20.09
C ASN A 122 -13.69 18.01 -20.86
N GLU A 123 -13.14 19.05 -20.23
CA GLU A 123 -12.84 20.34 -20.89
C GLU A 123 -14.07 20.95 -21.58
N ILE A 124 -15.23 20.91 -20.91
CA ILE A 124 -16.48 21.48 -21.43
C ILE A 124 -16.75 22.86 -20.81
N HIS A 125 -17.43 23.72 -21.57
CA HIS A 125 -17.82 25.06 -21.15
C HIS A 125 -19.32 25.18 -20.80
N THR A 126 -20.16 24.26 -21.31
CA THR A 126 -21.61 24.20 -21.04
C THR A 126 -22.11 22.76 -20.95
N LEU A 127 -23.17 22.52 -20.16
CA LEU A 127 -23.84 21.21 -20.06
C LEU A 127 -25.02 21.06 -21.03
N GLU A 128 -25.51 22.14 -21.64
CA GLU A 128 -26.72 22.16 -22.48
C GLU A 128 -26.74 21.06 -23.56
N PRO A 129 -25.65 20.79 -24.31
CA PRO A 129 -25.65 19.75 -25.35
C PRO A 129 -25.84 18.34 -24.79
N PHE A 130 -25.60 18.12 -23.49
CA PHE A 130 -25.55 16.81 -22.86
C PHE A 130 -26.82 16.47 -22.08
N GLY A 131 -27.80 17.38 -22.00
CA GLY A 131 -29.06 17.21 -21.26
C GLY A 131 -29.72 15.82 -21.42
N PRO A 132 -29.86 15.27 -22.64
CA PRO A 132 -30.46 13.95 -22.82
C PRO A 132 -29.68 12.79 -22.18
N LEU A 133 -28.35 12.88 -22.12
CA LEU A 133 -27.50 11.90 -21.44
C LEU A 133 -27.49 12.11 -19.92
N LEU A 134 -27.46 13.37 -19.47
CA LEU A 134 -27.48 13.74 -18.06
C LEU A 134 -28.78 13.29 -17.37
N ALA A 135 -29.92 13.37 -18.07
CA ALA A 135 -31.21 12.90 -17.58
C ALA A 135 -31.26 11.39 -17.30
N ARG A 136 -30.28 10.62 -17.78
CA ARG A 136 -30.20 9.16 -17.68
C ARG A 136 -28.96 8.68 -16.91
N ALA A 137 -28.07 9.61 -16.55
CA ALA A 137 -26.83 9.29 -15.87
C ALA A 137 -27.07 8.97 -14.39
N GLU A 138 -26.58 7.82 -13.94
CA GLU A 138 -26.46 7.49 -12.51
C GLU A 138 -25.17 8.06 -11.90
N GLU A 139 -24.17 8.31 -12.73
CA GLU A 139 -22.88 8.85 -12.34
C GLU A 139 -22.44 9.93 -13.33
N VAL A 140 -22.10 11.11 -12.82
CA VAL A 140 -21.57 12.23 -13.62
C VAL A 140 -20.21 12.63 -13.09
N ILE A 141 -19.23 12.73 -13.99
CA ILE A 141 -17.85 13.13 -13.68
C ILE A 141 -17.48 14.28 -14.60
N LEU A 142 -17.24 15.47 -14.04
CA LEU A 142 -16.70 16.62 -14.76
C LEU A 142 -15.20 16.72 -14.49
N ARG A 143 -14.40 16.97 -15.53
CA ARG A 143 -12.94 17.10 -15.44
C ARG A 143 -12.45 18.30 -16.21
N ARG A 144 -11.66 19.16 -15.57
CA ARG A 144 -11.01 20.32 -16.21
C ARG A 144 -12.02 21.24 -16.90
N CYS A 145 -13.19 21.43 -16.27
CA CYS A 145 -14.28 22.27 -16.76
C CYS A 145 -14.21 23.64 -16.07
N SER A 146 -13.08 24.34 -16.22
CA SER A 146 -12.78 25.58 -15.50
C SER A 146 -13.73 26.73 -15.85
N ASP A 147 -14.30 26.72 -17.06
CA ASP A 147 -15.22 27.78 -17.52
C ASP A 147 -16.69 27.43 -17.24
N LEU A 148 -16.96 26.21 -16.78
CA LEU A 148 -18.31 25.77 -16.45
C LEU A 148 -18.75 26.40 -15.13
N THR A 149 -19.61 27.42 -15.22
CA THR A 149 -20.07 28.20 -14.07
C THR A 149 -21.40 27.71 -13.48
N SER A 150 -22.20 26.97 -14.25
CA SER A 150 -23.55 26.52 -13.89
C SER A 150 -23.72 25.00 -14.06
N LEU A 151 -24.52 24.41 -13.19
CA LEU A 151 -24.91 23.00 -13.22
C LEU A 151 -26.40 22.80 -13.59
N GLY A 152 -27.04 23.78 -14.24
CA GLY A 152 -28.47 23.80 -14.53
C GLY A 152 -29.03 22.52 -15.15
N ASP A 153 -28.33 21.91 -16.11
CA ASP A 153 -28.78 20.68 -16.79
C ASP A 153 -28.74 19.41 -15.91
N LEU A 154 -28.22 19.49 -14.68
CA LEU A 154 -28.36 18.43 -13.68
C LEU A 154 -29.66 18.55 -12.87
N GLU A 155 -30.36 19.68 -12.95
CA GLU A 155 -31.58 19.92 -12.19
C GLU A 155 -32.65 18.87 -12.50
N GLY A 156 -33.17 18.25 -11.44
CA GLY A 156 -34.24 17.25 -11.54
C GLY A 156 -33.78 15.88 -12.05
N SER A 157 -32.47 15.60 -12.09
CA SER A 157 -31.99 14.28 -12.49
C SER A 157 -32.53 13.18 -11.58
N GLN A 158 -33.30 12.26 -12.17
CA GLN A 158 -34.04 11.23 -11.44
C GLN A 158 -33.19 10.01 -11.07
N TYR A 159 -32.01 9.86 -11.69
CA TYR A 159 -31.16 8.68 -11.54
C TYR A 159 -29.79 8.98 -10.90
N LEU A 160 -29.39 10.25 -10.83
CA LEU A 160 -28.06 10.62 -10.38
C LEU A 160 -27.82 10.21 -8.92
N LYS A 161 -26.89 9.27 -8.73
CA LYS A 161 -26.43 8.78 -7.41
C LYS A 161 -25.04 9.28 -7.05
N ARG A 162 -24.19 9.55 -8.05
CA ARG A 162 -22.81 9.98 -7.82
C ARG A 162 -22.44 11.16 -8.72
N ALA A 163 -21.88 12.20 -8.12
CA ALA A 163 -21.36 13.35 -8.86
C ALA A 163 -19.92 13.65 -8.44
N SER A 164 -19.03 13.85 -9.42
CA SER A 164 -17.65 14.23 -9.18
C SER A 164 -17.29 15.43 -10.05
N PHE A 165 -16.87 16.51 -9.40
CA PHE A 165 -16.49 17.76 -10.04
C PHE A 165 -15.00 17.97 -9.78
N ASN A 166 -14.17 17.78 -10.82
CA ASN A 166 -12.72 17.87 -10.71
C ASN A 166 -12.22 19.02 -11.58
N ASP A 167 -11.53 19.99 -10.99
CA ASP A 167 -11.01 21.16 -11.68
C ASP A 167 -12.13 21.91 -12.43
N CYS A 168 -13.10 22.41 -11.66
CA CYS A 168 -14.33 23.00 -12.17
C CYS A 168 -14.54 24.41 -11.60
N GLY A 169 -15.03 25.33 -12.44
CA GLY A 169 -15.22 26.75 -12.11
C GLY A 169 -16.59 27.15 -11.54
N MET A 170 -17.42 26.19 -11.15
CA MET A 170 -18.76 26.48 -10.61
C MET A 170 -18.70 27.25 -9.30
N THR A 171 -19.55 28.27 -9.20
CA THR A 171 -19.79 29.04 -7.97
C THR A 171 -21.09 28.62 -7.29
N ASP A 172 -22.08 28.21 -8.08
CA ASP A 172 -23.37 27.75 -7.60
C ASP A 172 -23.60 26.27 -7.97
N ILE A 173 -24.02 25.51 -6.96
CA ILE A 173 -24.37 24.10 -7.07
C ILE A 173 -25.84 23.86 -6.67
N SER A 174 -26.66 24.91 -6.61
CA SER A 174 -28.07 24.83 -6.23
C SER A 174 -28.86 23.80 -7.05
N SER A 175 -28.52 23.61 -8.33
CA SER A 175 -29.16 22.66 -9.24
C SER A 175 -29.13 21.21 -8.76
N ILE A 176 -28.07 20.75 -8.06
CA ILE A 176 -28.00 19.36 -7.58
C ILE A 176 -28.87 19.08 -6.36
N ARG A 177 -29.49 20.10 -5.76
CA ARG A 177 -30.42 19.95 -4.62
C ARG A 177 -31.64 19.11 -4.99
N THR A 178 -32.05 19.14 -6.25
CA THR A 178 -33.24 18.43 -6.74
C THR A 178 -32.94 16.98 -7.12
N CYS A 179 -31.67 16.56 -7.10
CA CYS A 179 -31.25 15.19 -7.35
C CYS A 179 -31.51 14.29 -6.13
N ALA A 180 -32.77 13.88 -5.95
CA ALA A 180 -33.23 13.20 -4.73
C ALA A 180 -32.51 11.87 -4.41
N LEU A 181 -31.92 11.19 -5.40
CA LEU A 181 -31.19 9.94 -5.23
C LEU A 181 -29.68 10.12 -5.04
N LEU A 182 -29.18 11.35 -4.90
CA LEU A 182 -27.75 11.62 -4.80
C LEU A 182 -27.17 11.06 -3.50
N GLU A 183 -26.26 10.08 -3.63
CA GLU A 183 -25.65 9.35 -2.52
C GLU A 183 -24.21 9.81 -2.22
N SER A 184 -23.47 10.25 -3.24
CA SER A 184 -22.08 10.67 -3.09
C SER A 184 -21.73 11.85 -3.97
N VAL A 185 -21.03 12.82 -3.39
CA VAL A 185 -20.52 13.99 -4.10
C VAL A 185 -19.05 14.22 -3.79
N ILE A 186 -18.26 14.43 -4.84
CA ILE A 186 -16.83 14.76 -4.75
C ILE A 186 -16.60 16.12 -5.42
N PHE A 187 -16.00 17.05 -4.70
CA PHE A 187 -15.44 18.28 -5.25
C PHE A 187 -13.92 18.21 -5.11
N SER A 188 -13.19 18.35 -6.21
CA SER A 188 -11.73 18.37 -6.22
C SER A 188 -11.24 19.56 -7.02
N SER A 189 -10.40 20.39 -6.40
CA SER A 189 -9.78 21.56 -7.04
C SER A 189 -10.84 22.49 -7.67
N CYS A 190 -11.88 22.84 -6.91
CA CYS A 190 -12.92 23.79 -7.34
C CYS A 190 -12.66 25.16 -6.65
N PRO A 191 -11.81 26.03 -7.23
CA PRO A 191 -11.35 27.25 -6.55
C PRO A 191 -12.46 28.27 -6.32
N ALA A 192 -13.48 28.29 -7.19
CA ALA A 192 -14.59 29.23 -7.14
C ALA A 192 -15.74 28.79 -6.21
N LEU A 193 -15.73 27.54 -5.74
CA LEU A 193 -16.79 27.01 -4.89
C LEU A 193 -16.61 27.48 -3.45
N THR A 194 -17.54 28.31 -2.99
CA THR A 194 -17.51 28.93 -1.65
C THR A 194 -18.60 28.40 -0.72
N SER A 195 -19.54 27.61 -1.22
CA SER A 195 -20.66 27.09 -0.43
C SER A 195 -21.10 25.72 -0.91
N LEU A 196 -21.44 24.86 0.04
CA LEU A 196 -22.08 23.56 -0.20
C LEU A 196 -23.62 23.65 -0.15
N GLY A 197 -24.19 24.85 -0.31
CA GLY A 197 -25.62 25.09 -0.13
C GLY A 197 -26.53 24.18 -0.98
N GLY A 198 -26.10 23.77 -2.17
CA GLY A 198 -26.82 22.83 -3.02
C GLY A 198 -27.00 21.42 -2.44
N LEU A 199 -26.23 21.05 -1.41
CA LEU A 199 -26.36 19.73 -0.76
C LEU A 199 -27.42 19.69 0.34
N GLN A 200 -27.96 20.83 0.75
CA GLN A 200 -28.91 20.89 1.87
C GLN A 200 -30.18 20.07 1.61
N GLY A 201 -30.56 19.25 2.59
CA GLY A 201 -31.78 18.45 2.58
C GLY A 201 -31.70 17.18 1.73
N LEU A 202 -30.51 16.79 1.24
CA LEU A 202 -30.35 15.53 0.51
C LEU A 202 -30.41 14.34 1.47
N HIS A 203 -31.57 13.69 1.52
CA HIS A 203 -31.86 12.60 2.45
C HIS A 203 -31.15 11.27 2.14
N HIS A 204 -30.66 11.09 0.91
CA HIS A 204 -29.91 9.89 0.50
C HIS A 204 -28.40 10.09 0.46
N LEU A 205 -27.91 11.30 0.74
CA LEU A 205 -26.49 11.62 0.68
C LEU A 205 -25.74 10.92 1.82
N LYS A 206 -24.86 9.98 1.45
CA LYS A 206 -24.04 9.16 2.36
C LYS A 206 -22.61 9.66 2.46
N SER A 207 -22.05 10.21 1.39
CA SER A 207 -20.64 10.62 1.35
C SER A 207 -20.44 11.98 0.70
N VAL A 208 -19.61 12.81 1.34
CA VAL A 208 -19.15 14.09 0.79
C VAL A 208 -17.64 14.16 0.89
N THR A 209 -16.97 14.39 -0.23
CA THR A 209 -15.53 14.60 -0.31
C THR A 209 -15.23 15.96 -0.91
N VAL A 210 -14.38 16.75 -0.26
CA VAL A 210 -13.97 18.08 -0.71
C VAL A 210 -12.45 18.18 -0.66
N LEU A 211 -11.79 18.36 -1.79
CA LEU A 211 -10.33 18.40 -1.91
C LEU A 211 -9.92 19.72 -2.58
N ASP A 212 -8.98 20.44 -1.99
CA ASP A 212 -8.42 21.68 -2.55
C ASP A 212 -9.50 22.72 -2.94
N CYS A 213 -10.53 22.88 -2.09
CA CYS A 213 -11.58 23.89 -2.27
C CYS A 213 -11.45 24.99 -1.22
N PRO A 214 -10.90 26.18 -1.56
CA PRO A 214 -10.44 27.15 -0.57
C PRO A 214 -11.54 27.85 0.21
N GLY A 215 -12.76 27.97 -0.34
CA GLY A 215 -13.85 28.75 0.25
C GLY A 215 -14.87 27.96 1.06
N ILE A 216 -14.67 26.65 1.28
CA ILE A 216 -15.75 25.78 1.76
C ILE A 216 -15.96 25.84 3.27
N SER A 217 -17.25 25.85 3.66
CA SER A 217 -17.73 25.53 5.01
C SER A 217 -18.72 24.37 4.97
N LEU A 218 -18.79 23.60 6.06
CA LEU A 218 -19.66 22.39 6.12
C LEU A 218 -21.09 22.66 6.59
N GLY A 219 -21.42 23.90 7.00
CA GLY A 219 -22.75 24.25 7.55
C GLY A 219 -23.95 23.66 6.79
N PRO A 220 -23.98 23.67 5.45
CA PRO A 220 -25.03 23.04 4.64
C PRO A 220 -25.30 21.55 4.93
N LEU A 221 -24.28 20.77 5.33
CA LEU A 221 -24.37 19.33 5.53
C LEU A 221 -25.20 18.93 6.75
N ARG A 222 -25.49 19.87 7.67
CA ARG A 222 -26.28 19.61 8.89
C ARG A 222 -27.67 19.02 8.59
N THR A 223 -28.18 19.29 7.39
CA THR A 223 -29.51 18.87 6.95
C THR A 223 -29.52 17.56 6.16
N CYS A 224 -28.40 16.83 6.11
CA CYS A 224 -28.25 15.57 5.39
C CYS A 224 -28.24 14.38 6.38
N PRO A 225 -29.41 13.85 6.78
CA PRO A 225 -29.51 12.94 7.92
C PRO A 225 -28.82 11.58 7.71
N SER A 226 -28.66 11.13 6.46
CA SER A 226 -28.08 9.82 6.12
C SER A 226 -26.57 9.87 5.87
N LEU A 227 -25.91 10.98 6.20
CA LEU A 227 -24.49 11.15 5.92
C LEU A 227 -23.67 10.21 6.80
N GLU A 228 -22.88 9.34 6.16
CA GLU A 228 -22.04 8.33 6.79
C GLU A 228 -20.56 8.72 6.78
N SER A 229 -20.11 9.48 5.78
CA SER A 229 -18.69 9.82 5.62
C SER A 229 -18.50 11.25 5.12
N VAL A 230 -17.57 11.98 5.76
CA VAL A 230 -17.11 13.29 5.30
C VAL A 230 -15.59 13.32 5.22
N SER A 231 -15.08 13.71 4.06
CA SER A 231 -13.66 13.89 3.80
C SER A 231 -13.38 15.31 3.32
N CYS A 232 -12.43 15.99 3.95
CA CYS A 232 -11.98 17.33 3.57
C CYS A 232 -10.46 17.36 3.53
N ASP A 233 -9.89 17.79 2.42
CA ASP A 233 -8.44 17.97 2.27
C ASP A 233 -8.11 19.36 1.72
N SER A 234 -7.06 19.99 2.25
CA SER A 234 -6.55 21.29 1.80
C SER A 234 -7.64 22.37 1.68
N CYS A 235 -8.55 22.47 2.65
CA CYS A 235 -9.61 23.49 2.66
C CYS A 235 -9.26 24.61 3.66
N PRO A 236 -8.52 25.67 3.27
CA PRO A 236 -8.06 26.72 4.19
C PRO A 236 -9.15 27.54 4.89
N ALA A 237 -10.37 27.62 4.35
CA ALA A 237 -11.49 28.26 5.06
C ALA A 237 -12.19 27.35 6.09
N LEU A 238 -11.89 26.02 6.08
CA LEU A 238 -12.53 25.06 6.97
C LEU A 238 -11.97 25.14 8.38
N THR A 239 -12.53 26.04 9.19
CA THR A 239 -12.12 26.30 10.58
C THR A 239 -12.97 25.60 11.64
N SER A 240 -14.17 25.13 11.26
CA SER A 240 -15.14 24.47 12.16
C SER A 240 -15.84 23.30 11.47
N LEU A 241 -16.22 22.30 12.26
CA LEU A 241 -17.01 21.13 11.86
C LEU A 241 -18.51 21.26 12.17
N ASP A 242 -19.02 22.45 12.51
CA ASP A 242 -20.43 22.64 12.94
C ASP A 242 -21.49 22.09 11.97
N GLY A 243 -21.15 21.92 10.69
CA GLY A 243 -21.99 21.25 9.71
C GLY A 243 -22.27 19.77 10.01
N LEU A 244 -21.45 19.14 10.85
CA LEU A 244 -21.56 17.72 11.20
C LEU A 244 -22.38 17.49 12.49
N GLN A 245 -22.76 18.55 13.18
CA GLN A 245 -23.45 18.44 14.46
C GLN A 245 -24.82 17.77 14.31
N GLY A 246 -25.04 16.71 15.10
CA GLY A 246 -26.31 15.98 15.14
C GLY A 246 -26.48 14.92 14.07
N LEU A 247 -25.46 14.67 13.22
CA LEU A 247 -25.48 13.59 12.23
C LEU A 247 -25.25 12.24 12.92
N GLN A 248 -26.34 11.52 13.21
CA GLN A 248 -26.32 10.29 14.02
C GLN A 248 -25.75 9.08 13.28
N TYR A 249 -25.81 9.06 11.94
CA TYR A 249 -25.31 7.97 11.10
C TYR A 249 -23.88 8.19 10.61
N LEU A 250 -23.24 9.30 11.01
CA LEU A 250 -21.88 9.64 10.62
C LEU A 250 -20.91 8.62 11.24
N LYS A 251 -20.23 7.85 10.39
CA LYS A 251 -19.28 6.80 10.76
C LYS A 251 -17.83 7.25 10.61
N LYS A 252 -17.53 8.07 9.60
CA LYS A 252 -16.15 8.41 9.23
C LYS A 252 -15.96 9.90 9.01
N VAL A 253 -14.92 10.46 9.62
CA VAL A 253 -14.51 11.86 9.42
C VAL A 253 -13.01 11.89 9.12
N TYR A 254 -12.66 12.37 7.92
CA TYR A 254 -11.28 12.53 7.47
C TYR A 254 -11.03 14.01 7.16
N VAL A 255 -10.13 14.65 7.88
CA VAL A 255 -9.83 16.07 7.67
C VAL A 255 -8.32 16.28 7.60
N VAL A 256 -7.85 16.79 6.48
CA VAL A 256 -6.42 16.95 6.20
C VAL A 256 -6.12 18.36 5.75
N ARG A 257 -5.01 18.92 6.25
CA ARG A 257 -4.54 20.27 5.91
C ARG A 257 -5.64 21.35 6.01
N CYS A 258 -6.53 21.24 7.01
CA CYS A 258 -7.57 22.22 7.30
C CYS A 258 -7.33 22.88 8.67
N PRO A 259 -7.59 24.18 8.85
CA PRO A 259 -7.38 24.88 10.12
C PRO A 259 -8.51 24.66 11.15
N VAL A 260 -9.03 23.44 11.26
CA VAL A 260 -10.03 23.05 12.26
C VAL A 260 -9.43 23.13 13.67
N ALA A 261 -10.16 23.73 14.61
CA ALA A 261 -9.69 23.95 15.98
C ALA A 261 -10.45 23.15 17.06
N SER A 262 -11.67 22.70 16.80
CA SER A 262 -12.51 21.96 17.76
C SER A 262 -13.26 20.81 17.07
N LEU A 263 -13.50 19.73 17.82
CA LEU A 263 -14.29 18.57 17.41
C LEU A 263 -15.66 18.52 18.09
N ASP A 264 -16.11 19.57 18.78
CA ASP A 264 -17.37 19.58 19.54
C ASP A 264 -18.59 19.18 18.72
N ALA A 265 -18.57 19.48 17.41
CA ALA A 265 -19.62 19.08 16.49
C ALA A 265 -19.81 17.55 16.41
N LEU A 266 -18.77 16.76 16.70
CA LEU A 266 -18.81 15.29 16.64
C LEU A 266 -19.41 14.64 17.91
N ARG A 267 -19.64 15.41 18.98
CA ARG A 267 -20.10 14.89 20.28
C ARG A 267 -21.39 14.07 20.23
N ALA A 268 -22.26 14.35 19.26
CA ALA A 268 -23.54 13.66 19.10
C ALA A 268 -23.54 12.58 17.99
N SER A 269 -22.41 12.36 17.31
CA SER A 269 -22.27 11.37 16.23
C SER A 269 -22.09 9.97 16.82
N THR A 270 -23.14 9.42 17.40
CA THR A 270 -23.10 8.15 18.15
C THR A 270 -22.65 6.94 17.34
N SER A 271 -22.84 6.94 16.01
CA SER A 271 -22.35 5.88 15.11
C SER A 271 -20.92 6.08 14.61
N LEU A 272 -20.18 7.06 15.14
CA LEU A 272 -18.83 7.37 14.66
C LEU A 272 -17.87 6.22 14.98
N GLU A 273 -17.27 5.67 13.93
CA GLU A 273 -16.35 4.53 13.97
C GLU A 273 -14.90 4.97 13.85
N SER A 274 -14.62 5.97 13.01
CA SER A 274 -13.25 6.39 12.71
C SER A 274 -13.11 7.89 12.49
N VAL A 275 -12.08 8.46 13.09
CA VAL A 275 -11.64 9.83 12.84
C VAL A 275 -10.18 9.87 12.42
N HIS A 276 -9.89 10.70 11.42
CA HIS A 276 -8.53 10.96 10.96
C HIS A 276 -8.33 12.46 10.78
N PHE A 277 -7.36 13.03 11.48
CA PHE A 277 -6.94 14.42 11.36
C PHE A 277 -5.46 14.49 10.99
N SER A 278 -5.13 15.06 9.83
CA SER A 278 -3.73 15.23 9.43
C SER A 278 -3.40 16.69 9.12
N SER A 279 -2.26 17.17 9.60
CA SER A 279 -1.78 18.53 9.40
C SER A 279 -2.79 19.63 9.81
N CYS A 280 -3.70 19.32 10.75
CA CYS A 280 -4.67 20.27 11.31
C CYS A 280 -4.03 21.02 12.48
N ARG A 281 -3.12 21.96 12.17
CA ARG A 281 -2.22 22.58 13.16
C ARG A 281 -2.92 23.33 14.31
N ARG A 282 -4.18 23.71 14.14
CA ARG A 282 -4.99 24.40 15.17
C ARG A 282 -5.72 23.43 16.10
N LEU A 283 -5.76 22.15 15.78
CA LEU A 283 -6.39 21.13 16.60
C LEU A 283 -5.46 20.77 17.77
N ALA A 284 -5.85 21.17 18.98
CA ALA A 284 -5.07 20.98 20.20
C ALA A 284 -5.73 20.09 21.26
N SER A 285 -7.02 19.77 21.09
CA SER A 285 -7.81 18.91 21.97
C SER A 285 -8.64 17.92 21.14
N LEU A 286 -8.97 16.77 21.72
CA LEU A 286 -9.91 15.79 21.18
C LEU A 286 -11.32 15.96 21.78
N ASP A 287 -11.57 17.09 22.46
CA ASP A 287 -12.89 17.51 22.93
C ASP A 287 -13.96 17.36 21.85
N GLY A 288 -14.93 16.50 22.13
CA GLY A 288 -15.97 16.08 21.18
C GLY A 288 -15.97 14.60 20.87
N LEU A 289 -14.89 13.86 21.18
CA LEU A 289 -14.83 12.40 20.99
C LEU A 289 -15.26 11.59 22.23
N GLN A 290 -15.45 12.24 23.37
CA GLN A 290 -15.81 11.60 24.63
C GLN A 290 -17.10 10.77 24.53
N GLY A 291 -17.07 9.55 25.09
CA GLY A 291 -18.23 8.67 25.24
C GLY A 291 -18.72 8.01 23.95
N LEU A 292 -18.00 8.13 22.83
CA LEU A 292 -18.40 7.52 21.56
C LEU A 292 -18.24 6.00 21.61
N GLN A 293 -19.37 5.30 21.71
CA GLN A 293 -19.43 3.85 21.97
C GLN A 293 -18.96 2.98 20.80
N HIS A 294 -19.00 3.51 19.58
CA HIS A 294 -18.62 2.79 18.36
C HIS A 294 -17.27 3.23 17.79
N LEU A 295 -16.57 4.17 18.44
CA LEU A 295 -15.30 4.68 17.94
C LEU A 295 -14.21 3.62 18.10
N THR A 296 -13.76 3.06 16.98
CA THR A 296 -12.74 1.99 16.92
C THR A 296 -11.37 2.51 16.51
N SER A 297 -11.30 3.63 15.77
CA SER A 297 -10.04 4.13 15.23
C SER A 297 -9.89 5.65 15.35
N VAL A 298 -8.76 6.08 15.91
CA VAL A 298 -8.36 7.49 16.00
C VAL A 298 -6.97 7.67 15.40
N ALA A 299 -6.86 8.46 14.34
CA ALA A 299 -5.58 8.83 13.73
C ALA A 299 -5.38 10.34 13.76
N VAL A 300 -4.30 10.82 14.36
CA VAL A 300 -3.94 12.23 14.42
C VAL A 300 -2.48 12.43 14.03
N LEU A 301 -2.24 13.15 12.93
CA LEU A 301 -0.92 13.34 12.34
C LEU A 301 -0.63 14.83 12.19
N GLY A 302 0.54 15.31 12.62
CA GLY A 302 0.95 16.71 12.43
C GLY A 302 0.00 17.75 13.05
N CYS A 303 -0.64 17.42 14.16
CA CYS A 303 -1.55 18.30 14.91
C CYS A 303 -0.91 18.74 16.24
N SER A 304 -1.53 19.69 16.92
CA SER A 304 -1.00 20.27 18.17
C SER A 304 -1.63 19.66 19.42
N ILE A 305 -2.08 18.39 19.35
CA ILE A 305 -2.72 17.69 20.46
C ILE A 305 -1.76 17.58 21.66
N ILE A 306 -2.28 17.84 22.86
CA ILE A 306 -1.54 17.84 24.12
C ILE A 306 -2.05 16.75 25.08
N SER A 307 -3.36 16.48 25.08
CA SER A 307 -3.99 15.43 25.91
C SER A 307 -4.85 14.50 25.07
N LEU A 308 -5.06 13.30 25.60
CA LEU A 308 -5.89 12.23 25.03
C LEU A 308 -7.07 11.87 25.96
N ASP A 309 -7.31 12.61 27.04
CA ASP A 309 -8.22 12.22 28.12
C ASP A 309 -9.64 11.87 27.66
N GLU A 310 -10.12 12.49 26.58
CA GLU A 310 -11.44 12.19 26.00
C GLU A 310 -11.55 10.72 25.54
N LEU A 311 -10.44 10.10 25.14
CA LEU A 311 -10.41 8.71 24.66
C LEU A 311 -10.61 7.68 25.77
N ARG A 312 -10.41 8.05 27.05
CA ARG A 312 -10.64 7.16 28.22
C ARG A 312 -12.05 6.58 28.25
N THR A 313 -13.00 7.29 27.63
CA THR A 313 -14.44 6.98 27.66
C THR A 313 -14.93 6.28 26.39
N CYS A 314 -14.03 5.85 25.51
CA CYS A 314 -14.34 5.17 24.24
C CYS A 314 -14.05 3.66 24.36
N PRO A 315 -15.02 2.83 24.80
CA PRO A 315 -14.77 1.43 25.18
C PRO A 315 -14.43 0.50 24.00
N SER A 316 -14.80 0.89 22.78
CA SER A 316 -14.59 0.09 21.56
C SER A 316 -13.30 0.46 20.82
N LEU A 317 -12.44 1.30 21.40
CA LEU A 317 -11.25 1.80 20.72
C LEU A 317 -10.25 0.64 20.50
N GLU A 318 -9.97 0.35 19.23
CA GLU A 318 -9.08 -0.75 18.82
C GLU A 318 -7.73 -0.25 18.32
N SER A 319 -7.69 0.93 17.70
CA SER A 319 -6.50 1.45 17.05
C SER A 319 -6.32 2.95 17.27
N VAL A 320 -5.13 3.31 17.73
CA VAL A 320 -4.70 4.71 17.85
C VAL A 320 -3.41 4.96 17.10
N THR A 321 -3.36 6.07 16.36
CA THR A 321 -2.17 6.50 15.62
C THR A 321 -1.92 7.97 15.87
N PHE A 322 -0.75 8.30 16.42
CA PHE A 322 -0.29 9.67 16.67
C PHE A 322 1.06 9.90 16.00
N VAL A 323 1.13 10.79 15.02
CA VAL A 323 2.39 11.12 14.33
C VAL A 323 2.66 12.60 14.42
N SER A 324 3.89 12.99 14.75
CA SER A 324 4.31 14.39 14.77
C SER A 324 3.37 15.29 15.60
N CYS A 325 3.00 14.83 16.80
CA CYS A 325 2.23 15.60 17.78
C CYS A 325 3.18 16.12 18.87
N PRO A 326 3.76 17.33 18.71
CA PRO A 326 4.85 17.80 19.57
C PRO A 326 4.43 18.10 21.02
N GLY A 327 3.12 18.20 21.31
CA GLY A 327 2.60 18.39 22.66
C GLY A 327 2.26 17.08 23.39
N LEU A 328 2.23 15.94 22.68
CA LEU A 328 1.80 14.66 23.23
C LEU A 328 2.92 14.01 24.03
N THR A 329 2.88 14.19 25.35
CA THR A 329 3.93 13.73 26.29
C THR A 329 3.57 12.47 27.06
N SER A 330 2.27 12.16 27.18
CA SER A 330 1.76 11.00 27.93
C SER A 330 0.68 10.26 27.15
N LEU A 331 0.60 8.95 27.38
CA LEU A 331 -0.43 8.05 26.86
C LEU A 331 -1.43 7.60 27.94
N ASP A 332 -1.40 8.16 29.16
CA ASP A 332 -2.19 7.69 30.31
C ASP A 332 -3.69 7.53 30.04
N ALA A 333 -4.23 8.27 29.07
CA ALA A 333 -5.61 8.15 28.62
C ALA A 333 -5.97 6.80 27.99
N LEU A 334 -4.98 6.04 27.51
CA LEU A 334 -5.18 4.71 26.95
C LEU A 334 -5.28 3.62 28.01
N GLN A 335 -4.98 3.95 29.27
CA GLN A 335 -4.99 2.99 30.37
C GLN A 335 -6.38 2.38 30.56
N GLY A 336 -6.43 1.04 30.58
CA GLY A 336 -7.66 0.27 30.82
C GLY A 336 -8.55 0.08 29.59
N LEU A 337 -8.16 0.54 28.39
CA LEU A 337 -8.91 0.29 27.16
C LEU A 337 -8.82 -1.19 26.74
N GLN A 338 -9.91 -1.94 26.99
CA GLN A 338 -9.93 -3.40 26.86
C GLN A 338 -9.91 -3.92 25.41
N GLN A 339 -10.25 -3.08 24.43
CA GLN A 339 -10.31 -3.45 23.01
C GLN A 339 -9.08 -3.00 22.22
N LEU A 340 -8.11 -2.34 22.86
CA LEU A 340 -6.96 -1.76 22.19
C LEU A 340 -6.04 -2.86 21.62
N LYS A 341 -5.86 -2.86 20.30
CA LYS A 341 -5.07 -3.83 19.54
C LYS A 341 -3.80 -3.21 18.95
N ILE A 342 -3.89 -1.96 18.49
CA ILE A 342 -2.83 -1.30 17.73
C ILE A 342 -2.53 0.08 18.32
N VAL A 343 -1.27 0.33 18.64
CA VAL A 343 -0.78 1.63 19.08
C VAL A 343 0.41 2.03 18.20
N CYS A 344 0.25 3.11 17.45
CA CYS A 344 1.33 3.69 16.66
C CYS A 344 1.60 5.13 17.11
N VAL A 345 2.81 5.40 17.57
CA VAL A 345 3.24 6.73 17.99
C VAL A 345 4.58 7.06 17.34
N SER A 346 4.64 8.16 16.60
CA SER A 346 5.86 8.56 15.90
C SER A 346 6.13 10.06 16.06
N PHE A 347 7.39 10.45 16.23
CA PHE A 347 7.79 11.85 16.37
C PHE A 347 7.02 12.61 17.47
N CYS A 348 6.71 11.94 18.58
CA CYS A 348 6.06 12.52 19.75
C CYS A 348 6.99 12.46 20.97
N PRO A 349 6.97 13.44 21.89
CA PRO A 349 7.80 13.43 23.10
C PRO A 349 7.25 12.51 24.20
N VAL A 350 6.65 11.38 23.84
CA VAL A 350 6.17 10.37 24.79
C VAL A 350 7.38 9.70 25.46
N ALA A 351 7.33 9.59 26.79
CA ALA A 351 8.43 9.05 27.59
C ALA A 351 8.10 7.73 28.30
N SER A 352 6.82 7.40 28.50
CA SER A 352 6.38 6.18 29.18
C SER A 352 5.28 5.47 28.38
N LEU A 353 5.29 4.13 28.48
CA LEU A 353 4.29 3.22 27.94
C LEU A 353 3.38 2.63 29.02
N ASP A 354 3.47 3.09 30.28
CA ASP A 354 2.75 2.48 31.41
C ASP A 354 1.23 2.38 31.17
N ALA A 355 0.67 3.30 30.39
CA ALA A 355 -0.73 3.24 29.97
C ALA A 355 -1.12 1.97 29.19
N LEU A 356 -0.15 1.29 28.58
CA LEU A 356 -0.34 0.07 27.81
C LEU A 356 -0.21 -1.20 28.67
N CYS A 357 0.20 -1.06 29.93
CA CYS A 357 0.28 -2.21 30.84
C CYS A 357 -1.08 -2.90 30.91
N GLU A 358 -1.07 -4.23 30.95
CA GLU A 358 -2.29 -5.05 31.09
C GLU A 358 -3.33 -4.87 29.97
N SER A 359 -2.94 -4.37 28.78
CA SER A 359 -3.83 -4.29 27.60
C SER A 359 -4.06 -5.69 27.01
N PRO A 360 -5.20 -6.35 27.27
CA PRO A 360 -5.33 -7.80 27.09
C PRO A 360 -5.35 -8.23 25.63
N LEU A 361 -5.74 -7.33 24.72
CA LEU A 361 -5.86 -7.60 23.29
C LEU A 361 -4.79 -6.90 22.45
N LEU A 362 -3.76 -6.30 23.07
CA LEU A 362 -2.74 -5.57 22.33
C LEU A 362 -1.95 -6.52 21.44
N GLU A 363 -1.99 -6.28 20.12
CA GLU A 363 -1.36 -7.11 19.11
C GLU A 363 -0.12 -6.47 18.50
N SER A 364 -0.10 -5.14 18.37
CA SER A 364 0.99 -4.42 17.71
C SER A 364 1.27 -3.07 18.34
N VAL A 365 2.56 -2.79 18.57
CA VAL A 365 3.04 -1.48 19.02
C VAL A 365 4.14 -0.98 18.10
N THR A 366 4.02 0.28 17.68
CA THR A 366 5.02 0.98 16.86
C THR A 366 5.39 2.31 17.50
N PHE A 367 6.65 2.47 17.86
CA PHE A 367 7.21 3.70 18.42
C PHE A 367 8.41 4.15 17.59
N SER A 368 8.30 5.30 16.93
CA SER A 368 9.37 5.81 16.06
C SER A 368 9.78 7.22 16.45
N SER A 369 11.08 7.50 16.58
CA SER A 369 11.61 8.81 16.92
C SER A 369 11.01 9.42 18.22
N CYS A 370 10.63 8.58 19.19
CA CYS A 370 10.15 9.01 20.50
C CYS A 370 11.34 9.20 21.44
N ARG A 371 11.94 10.40 21.40
CA ARG A 371 13.22 10.70 22.07
C ARG A 371 13.19 10.59 23.60
N GLY A 372 12.00 10.58 24.22
CA GLY A 372 11.85 10.38 25.66
C GLY A 372 11.72 8.91 26.08
N LEU A 373 11.47 8.01 25.12
CA LEU A 373 11.16 6.61 25.40
C LEU A 373 12.45 5.81 25.66
N THR A 374 12.74 5.56 26.94
CA THR A 374 13.97 4.88 27.39
C THR A 374 13.76 3.44 27.84
N SER A 375 12.52 3.03 28.08
CA SER A 375 12.13 1.68 28.47
C SER A 375 10.83 1.26 27.78
N ILE A 376 10.68 -0.05 27.58
CA ILE A 376 9.46 -0.71 27.08
C ILE A 376 8.89 -1.71 28.09
N ASP A 377 9.25 -1.62 29.37
CA ASP A 377 8.87 -2.58 30.42
C ASP A 377 7.36 -2.78 30.55
N ALA A 378 6.56 -1.76 30.21
CA ALA A 378 5.10 -1.86 30.21
C ALA A 378 4.53 -2.90 29.22
N LEU A 379 5.34 -3.38 28.24
CA LEU A 379 4.95 -4.45 27.32
C LEU A 379 5.09 -5.85 27.93
N GLN A 380 5.66 -5.97 29.13
CA GLN A 380 5.92 -7.26 29.75
C GLN A 380 4.62 -8.05 29.98
N GLY A 381 4.63 -9.31 29.56
CA GLY A 381 3.53 -10.24 29.83
C GLY A 381 2.31 -10.10 28.92
N LEU A 382 2.37 -9.27 27.87
CA LEU A 382 1.27 -9.11 26.92
C LEU A 382 1.11 -10.37 26.05
N GLN A 383 0.09 -11.18 26.36
CA GLN A 383 -0.09 -12.52 25.80
C GLN A 383 -0.45 -12.55 24.30
N HIS A 384 -1.02 -11.46 23.79
CA HIS A 384 -1.49 -11.33 22.41
C HIS A 384 -0.57 -10.48 21.53
N LEU A 385 0.53 -9.96 22.08
CA LEU A 385 1.47 -9.10 21.36
C LEU A 385 2.20 -9.92 20.29
N LYS A 386 2.02 -9.53 19.03
CA LYS A 386 2.59 -10.18 17.84
C LYS A 386 3.72 -9.36 17.23
N SER A 387 3.65 -8.03 17.30
CA SER A 387 4.65 -7.16 16.68
C SER A 387 5.07 -6.02 17.61
N VAL A 388 6.39 -5.82 17.71
CA VAL A 388 7.00 -4.68 18.40
C VAL A 388 7.97 -4.00 17.46
N GLU A 389 7.69 -2.75 17.13
CA GLU A 389 8.56 -1.90 16.34
C GLU A 389 8.98 -0.68 17.17
N VAL A 390 10.26 -0.56 17.46
CA VAL A 390 10.84 0.59 18.18
C VAL A 390 12.02 1.14 17.39
N LYS A 391 11.83 2.29 16.74
CA LYS A 391 12.84 2.90 15.86
C LYS A 391 13.27 4.25 16.40
N ASP A 392 14.57 4.53 16.40
CA ASP A 392 15.14 5.83 16.81
C ASP A 392 14.65 6.29 18.20
N CYS A 393 14.44 5.34 19.11
CA CYS A 393 14.11 5.59 20.51
C CYS A 393 15.30 5.18 21.37
N PRO A 394 15.66 5.93 22.43
CA PRO A 394 16.81 5.63 23.27
C PRO A 394 16.54 4.50 24.28
N ILE A 395 15.88 3.42 23.84
CA ILE A 395 15.62 2.25 24.68
C ILE A 395 16.91 1.49 24.95
N ILE A 396 17.11 1.06 26.19
CA ILE A 396 18.36 0.41 26.62
C ILE A 396 18.26 -1.11 26.70
N SER A 397 17.05 -1.66 26.78
CA SER A 397 16.81 -3.09 26.97
C SER A 397 15.56 -3.57 26.24
N LEU A 398 15.55 -4.86 25.93
CA LEU A 398 14.42 -5.62 25.38
C LEU A 398 13.78 -6.55 26.42
N ASP A 399 14.16 -6.48 27.70
CA ASP A 399 13.76 -7.42 28.77
C ASP A 399 12.25 -7.66 28.83
N ALA A 400 11.44 -6.62 28.56
CA ALA A 400 9.98 -6.72 28.50
C ALA A 400 9.47 -7.84 27.57
N LEU A 401 10.21 -8.15 26.50
CA LEU A 401 9.79 -9.08 25.45
C LEU A 401 9.89 -10.55 25.85
N CYS A 402 10.69 -10.90 26.88
CA CYS A 402 10.92 -12.29 27.29
C CYS A 402 9.64 -13.04 27.73
N SER A 403 8.59 -12.29 28.07
CA SER A 403 7.32 -12.82 28.56
C SER A 403 6.16 -12.65 27.56
N CYS A 404 6.45 -12.44 26.28
CA CYS A 404 5.46 -12.24 25.21
C CYS A 404 5.41 -13.45 24.26
N PRO A 405 4.69 -14.54 24.61
CA PRO A 405 4.79 -15.82 23.91
C PRO A 405 4.20 -15.83 22.48
N SER A 406 3.40 -14.81 22.13
CA SER A 406 2.79 -14.67 20.80
C SER A 406 3.62 -13.84 19.83
N LEU A 407 4.80 -13.36 20.23
CA LEU A 407 5.59 -12.44 19.42
C LEU A 407 6.06 -13.11 18.12
N GLU A 408 5.80 -12.45 17.00
CA GLU A 408 6.12 -12.90 15.64
C GLU A 408 7.15 -11.99 14.95
N SER A 409 7.19 -10.69 15.27
CA SER A 409 8.14 -9.74 14.68
C SER A 409 8.69 -8.77 15.73
N VAL A 410 10.01 -8.57 15.70
CA VAL A 410 10.73 -7.57 16.49
C VAL A 410 11.56 -6.72 15.56
N VAL A 411 11.26 -5.42 15.52
CA VAL A 411 12.04 -4.42 14.80
C VAL A 411 12.57 -3.40 15.80
N CYS A 412 13.88 -3.31 15.98
CA CYS A 412 14.50 -2.43 16.95
C CYS A 412 15.68 -1.66 16.36
N HIS A 413 15.56 -0.34 16.25
CA HIS A 413 16.67 0.55 15.94
C HIS A 413 17.00 1.37 17.19
N SER A 414 17.93 0.86 17.99
CA SER A 414 18.45 1.55 19.15
C SER A 414 19.94 1.25 19.32
N PRO A 415 20.81 2.27 19.32
CA PRO A 415 22.25 2.07 19.53
C PRO A 415 22.59 1.67 20.98
N HIS A 416 21.62 1.71 21.90
CA HIS A 416 21.85 1.47 23.32
C HIS A 416 21.51 0.06 23.78
N VAL A 417 20.82 -0.74 22.95
CA VAL A 417 20.57 -2.15 23.25
C VAL A 417 21.88 -2.93 23.12
N THR A 418 22.21 -3.68 24.17
CA THR A 418 23.47 -4.45 24.26
C THR A 418 23.27 -5.97 24.28
N SER A 419 22.05 -6.46 24.47
CA SER A 419 21.80 -7.90 24.61
C SER A 419 20.50 -8.33 23.92
N LEU A 420 20.54 -9.50 23.31
CA LEU A 420 19.38 -10.17 22.69
C LEU A 420 18.81 -11.30 23.56
N GLN A 421 19.37 -11.53 24.75
CA GLN A 421 18.89 -12.55 25.71
C GLN A 421 17.36 -12.52 25.92
N PRO A 422 16.68 -11.36 25.94
CA PRO A 422 15.21 -11.33 26.08
C PRO A 422 14.42 -11.98 24.94
N LEU A 423 15.05 -12.27 23.79
CA LEU A 423 14.42 -12.94 22.67
C LEU A 423 14.49 -14.47 22.79
N GLU A 424 15.27 -14.99 23.74
CA GLU A 424 15.41 -16.44 23.95
C GLU A 424 14.06 -17.07 24.34
N GLY A 425 13.74 -18.20 23.72
CA GLY A 425 12.53 -18.97 23.97
C GLY A 425 11.30 -18.47 23.19
N LEU A 426 11.40 -17.41 22.40
CA LEU A 426 10.29 -16.89 21.59
C LEU A 426 10.07 -17.74 20.32
N THR A 427 9.53 -18.95 20.50
CA THR A 427 9.41 -19.95 19.42
C THR A 427 8.50 -19.56 18.26
N ARG A 428 7.67 -18.51 18.41
CA ARG A 428 6.79 -17.98 17.36
C ARG A 428 7.42 -16.83 16.56
N LEU A 429 8.58 -16.35 16.98
CA LEU A 429 9.30 -15.26 16.33
C LEU A 429 9.70 -15.68 14.91
N LYS A 430 9.25 -14.91 13.91
CA LYS A 430 9.50 -15.13 12.48
C LYS A 430 10.47 -14.10 11.92
N GLU A 431 10.49 -12.90 12.48
CA GLU A 431 11.28 -11.79 11.96
C GLU A 431 11.98 -11.04 13.10
N VAL A 432 13.29 -10.81 12.93
CA VAL A 432 14.12 -9.98 13.80
C VAL A 432 14.91 -9.02 12.93
N ILE A 433 14.63 -7.72 13.07
CA ILE A 433 15.32 -6.64 12.37
C ILE A 433 15.94 -5.71 13.40
N LEU A 434 17.26 -5.60 13.41
CA LEU A 434 18.01 -4.89 14.43
C LEU A 434 19.00 -3.90 13.80
N HIS A 435 19.00 -2.69 14.32
CA HIS A 435 20.03 -1.68 14.07
C HIS A 435 20.61 -1.26 15.42
N VAL A 436 21.71 -1.90 15.81
CA VAL A 436 22.25 -1.92 17.18
C VAL A 436 23.77 -1.80 17.12
N LYS A 437 24.39 -1.11 18.09
CA LYS A 437 25.85 -0.89 18.06
C LYS A 437 26.66 -1.88 18.89
N ASN A 438 26.12 -2.25 20.05
CA ASN A 438 26.86 -2.90 21.13
C ASN A 438 26.38 -4.33 21.39
N VAL A 439 25.79 -4.99 20.39
CA VAL A 439 25.43 -6.42 20.47
C VAL A 439 26.63 -7.24 19.98
N SER A 440 27.14 -8.12 20.83
CA SER A 440 28.33 -8.93 20.56
C SER A 440 28.05 -10.33 20.03
N ASP A 441 26.85 -10.86 20.26
CA ASP A 441 26.44 -12.20 19.88
C ASP A 441 24.93 -12.26 19.60
N VAL A 442 24.53 -13.35 18.94
CA VAL A 442 23.14 -13.65 18.57
C VAL A 442 22.67 -14.94 19.21
N ASP A 443 23.34 -15.41 20.27
CA ASP A 443 23.14 -16.74 20.83
C ASP A 443 21.70 -16.94 21.28
N ALA A 444 21.04 -15.91 21.80
CA ALA A 444 19.64 -15.96 22.20
C ALA A 444 18.67 -16.43 21.10
N LEU A 445 19.02 -16.24 19.81
CA LEU A 445 18.16 -16.61 18.69
C LEU A 445 18.12 -18.12 18.41
N HIS A 446 19.00 -18.93 19.01
CA HIS A 446 19.09 -20.37 18.71
C HIS A 446 17.82 -21.17 19.03
N THR A 447 16.96 -20.64 19.91
CA THR A 447 15.69 -21.26 20.32
C THR A 447 14.49 -20.80 19.47
N CYS A 448 14.66 -19.79 18.62
CA CYS A 448 13.61 -19.21 17.78
C CYS A 448 13.32 -20.08 16.55
N SER A 449 12.77 -21.28 16.76
CA SER A 449 12.56 -22.29 15.70
C SER A 449 11.65 -21.86 14.53
N SER A 450 10.86 -20.79 14.68
CA SER A 450 10.03 -20.23 13.61
C SER A 450 10.70 -19.10 12.82
N LEU A 451 11.95 -18.74 13.13
CA LEU A 451 12.63 -17.58 12.56
C LEU A 451 12.87 -17.79 11.07
N GLU A 452 12.37 -16.86 10.25
CA GLU A 452 12.44 -16.87 8.79
C GLU A 452 13.35 -15.77 8.26
N VAL A 453 13.36 -14.61 8.91
CA VAL A 453 14.11 -13.41 8.49
C VAL A 453 14.92 -12.87 9.67
N VAL A 454 16.22 -12.68 9.44
CA VAL A 454 17.12 -11.99 10.36
C VAL A 454 17.84 -10.88 9.62
N GLU A 455 17.73 -9.67 10.13
CA GLU A 455 18.46 -8.50 9.68
C GLU A 455 19.19 -7.87 10.88
N ILE A 456 20.50 -7.74 10.80
CA ILE A 456 21.32 -7.08 11.83
C ILE A 456 22.26 -6.10 11.16
N SER A 457 22.19 -4.85 11.60
CA SER A 457 23.01 -3.75 11.11
C SER A 457 23.73 -3.04 12.26
N ASP A 458 24.89 -2.46 11.94
CA ASP A 458 25.72 -1.63 12.81
C ASP A 458 26.34 -2.32 14.05
N ALA A 459 26.19 -3.64 14.18
CA ALA A 459 26.69 -4.41 15.32
C ALA A 459 28.20 -4.68 15.19
N VAL A 460 29.02 -3.66 15.45
CA VAL A 460 30.47 -3.70 15.24
C VAL A 460 31.21 -4.71 16.12
N GLU A 461 30.60 -5.13 17.23
CA GLU A 461 31.15 -6.16 18.13
C GLU A 461 30.63 -7.58 17.82
N LEU A 462 29.78 -7.75 16.81
CA LEU A 462 29.26 -9.05 16.40
C LEU A 462 30.28 -9.79 15.53
N PHE A 463 31.07 -10.68 16.15
CA PHE A 463 32.16 -11.39 15.45
C PHE A 463 31.76 -12.73 14.82
N GLY A 464 30.62 -13.31 15.23
CA GLY A 464 30.16 -14.63 14.79
C GLY A 464 28.63 -14.77 14.85
N LEU A 465 28.11 -15.86 14.28
CA LEU A 465 26.67 -16.11 14.10
C LEU A 465 26.22 -17.45 14.70
N ASP A 466 26.91 -17.95 15.73
CA ASP A 466 26.67 -19.29 16.29
C ASP A 466 25.22 -19.51 16.74
N GLY A 467 24.57 -18.48 17.28
CA GLY A 467 23.15 -18.49 17.62
C GLY A 467 22.18 -18.73 16.46
N LEU A 468 22.61 -18.61 15.20
CA LEU A 468 21.76 -18.92 14.03
C LEU A 468 21.88 -20.37 13.57
N ARG A 469 22.78 -21.16 14.18
CA ARG A 469 23.05 -22.53 13.77
C ARG A 469 21.78 -23.38 13.84
N SER A 470 21.53 -24.15 12.78
CA SER A 470 20.45 -25.14 12.68
C SER A 470 19.03 -24.57 12.83
N LEU A 471 18.83 -23.28 12.53
CA LEU A 471 17.49 -22.71 12.44
C LEU A 471 16.74 -23.29 11.22
N PRO A 472 15.65 -24.05 11.43
CA PRO A 472 15.07 -24.89 10.38
C PRO A 472 14.25 -24.11 9.35
N ARG A 473 13.91 -22.86 9.65
CA ARG A 473 13.07 -21.99 8.80
C ARG A 473 13.76 -20.73 8.34
N LEU A 474 15.03 -20.51 8.69
CA LEU A 474 15.73 -19.29 8.32
C LEU A 474 15.90 -19.26 6.80
N ARG A 475 15.23 -18.32 6.14
CA ARG A 475 15.20 -18.17 4.68
C ARG A 475 16.03 -17.00 4.20
N LYS A 476 16.05 -15.91 4.96
CA LYS A 476 16.75 -14.68 4.61
C LYS A 476 17.60 -14.19 5.77
N LEU A 477 18.88 -13.93 5.48
CA LEU A 477 19.82 -13.32 6.41
C LEU A 477 20.48 -12.10 5.79
N LEU A 478 20.34 -10.94 6.44
CA LEU A 478 20.97 -9.68 6.08
C LEU A 478 21.87 -9.23 7.23
N ILE A 479 23.16 -9.05 6.97
CA ILE A 479 24.13 -8.53 7.94
C ILE A 479 24.83 -7.30 7.33
N ASP A 480 24.69 -6.13 7.93
CA ASP A 480 25.32 -4.90 7.44
C ASP A 480 26.22 -4.27 8.50
N SER A 481 27.40 -3.80 8.11
CA SER A 481 28.26 -2.95 8.94
C SER A 481 28.57 -3.58 10.32
N CYS A 482 28.79 -4.90 10.34
CA CYS A 482 29.07 -5.69 11.54
C CYS A 482 30.54 -6.12 11.65
N GLY A 483 30.95 -6.53 12.85
CA GLY A 483 32.31 -7.00 13.16
C GLY A 483 32.67 -8.40 12.63
N LEU A 484 31.84 -8.99 11.76
CA LEU A 484 31.83 -10.41 11.45
C LEU A 484 33.17 -10.92 10.91
N THR A 485 33.64 -12.06 11.42
CA THR A 485 34.92 -12.67 11.01
C THR A 485 34.76 -13.87 10.07
N ASN A 486 33.63 -14.57 10.15
CA ASN A 486 33.35 -15.77 9.36
C ASN A 486 31.83 -16.02 9.26
N LEU A 487 31.42 -16.99 8.45
CA LEU A 487 30.01 -17.38 8.22
C LEU A 487 29.75 -18.86 8.51
N ASP A 488 30.64 -19.52 9.25
CA ASP A 488 30.65 -20.99 9.34
C ASP A 488 29.39 -21.55 9.99
N ALA A 489 28.74 -20.84 10.92
CA ALA A 489 27.52 -21.26 11.61
C ALA A 489 26.34 -21.57 10.67
N LEU A 490 26.32 -20.93 9.49
CA LEU A 490 25.20 -21.00 8.55
C LEU A 490 25.14 -22.29 7.73
N HIS A 491 26.18 -23.15 7.78
CA HIS A 491 26.22 -24.38 7.00
C HIS A 491 25.09 -25.38 7.32
N THR A 492 24.45 -25.22 8.48
CA THR A 492 23.36 -26.08 8.95
C THR A 492 21.97 -25.48 8.73
N CYS A 493 21.87 -24.27 8.17
CA CYS A 493 20.61 -23.59 7.89
C CYS A 493 20.06 -24.06 6.54
N GLU A 494 19.47 -25.26 6.50
CA GLU A 494 19.05 -25.91 5.25
C GLU A 494 17.97 -25.14 4.47
N ALA A 495 17.21 -24.28 5.14
CA ALA A 495 16.17 -23.45 4.51
C ALA A 495 16.68 -22.11 3.94
N LEU A 496 17.97 -21.78 4.13
CA LEU A 496 18.50 -20.47 3.75
C LEU A 496 18.53 -20.31 2.22
N GLU A 497 17.80 -19.32 1.72
CA GLU A 497 17.67 -19.02 0.29
C GLU A 497 18.44 -17.76 -0.10
N GLU A 498 18.46 -16.75 0.77
CA GLU A 498 19.06 -15.43 0.54
C GLU A 498 20.04 -15.07 1.67
N LEU A 499 21.29 -14.76 1.29
CA LEU A 499 22.32 -14.28 2.21
C LEU A 499 22.91 -12.97 1.69
N SER A 500 22.86 -11.91 2.49
CA SER A 500 23.45 -10.62 2.15
C SER A 500 24.33 -10.12 3.29
N VAL A 501 25.60 -9.84 2.98
CA VAL A 501 26.60 -9.35 3.93
C VAL A 501 27.27 -8.11 3.35
N HIS A 502 27.18 -6.99 4.03
CA HIS A 502 27.65 -5.70 3.52
C HIS A 502 28.56 -5.05 4.57
N SER A 503 29.59 -4.36 4.10
CA SER A 503 30.43 -3.47 4.93
C SER A 503 31.02 -4.13 6.19
N CYS A 504 31.21 -5.45 6.18
CA CYS A 504 31.76 -6.20 7.31
C CYS A 504 33.29 -6.20 7.24
N SER A 505 33.92 -5.23 7.90
CA SER A 505 35.35 -4.93 7.77
C SER A 505 36.31 -6.02 8.24
N ASN A 506 35.83 -7.03 8.97
CA ASN A 506 36.64 -8.13 9.48
C ASN A 506 36.48 -9.44 8.68
N LEU A 507 35.54 -9.49 7.72
CA LEU A 507 35.26 -10.68 6.93
C LEU A 507 36.30 -10.80 5.81
N SER A 508 37.43 -11.43 6.12
CA SER A 508 38.58 -11.54 5.22
C SER A 508 38.56 -12.78 4.31
N SER A 509 37.77 -13.80 4.65
CA SER A 509 37.74 -15.06 3.90
C SER A 509 36.47 -15.88 4.14
N LEU A 510 36.05 -16.63 3.11
CA LEU A 510 34.97 -17.61 3.18
C LEU A 510 35.47 -19.06 3.16
N VAL A 511 36.76 -19.30 3.42
CA VAL A 511 37.36 -20.64 3.20
C VAL A 511 36.66 -21.74 4.00
N ASP A 512 36.15 -21.45 5.20
CA ASP A 512 35.44 -22.43 6.03
C ASP A 512 33.91 -22.43 5.82
N PHE A 513 33.39 -21.61 4.92
CA PHE A 513 31.96 -21.54 4.61
C PHE A 513 31.51 -22.73 3.77
N LYS A 514 31.00 -23.78 4.42
CA LYS A 514 30.28 -24.88 3.76
C LYS A 514 28.83 -24.46 3.53
N GLY A 515 28.57 -23.63 2.53
CA GLY A 515 27.26 -22.99 2.41
C GLY A 515 26.09 -23.97 2.21
N PRO A 516 24.87 -23.58 2.61
CA PRO A 516 23.69 -24.44 2.53
C PRO A 516 23.30 -24.75 1.08
N SER A 517 22.88 -25.99 0.82
CA SER A 517 22.61 -26.49 -0.54
C SER A 517 21.44 -25.81 -1.23
N HIS A 518 20.56 -25.14 -0.48
CA HIS A 518 19.39 -24.42 -0.99
C HIS A 518 19.62 -22.93 -1.24
N LEU A 519 20.82 -22.41 -0.93
CA LEU A 519 21.16 -21.01 -1.15
C LEU A 519 21.05 -20.66 -2.64
N LYS A 520 20.22 -19.66 -2.95
CA LYS A 520 19.96 -19.20 -4.32
C LYS A 520 20.70 -17.90 -4.60
N ASP A 521 20.69 -16.98 -3.64
CA ASP A 521 21.23 -15.65 -3.83
C ASP A 521 22.21 -15.32 -2.70
N ILE A 522 23.42 -14.93 -3.09
CA ILE A 522 24.45 -14.45 -2.17
C ILE A 522 24.97 -13.08 -2.62
N ALA A 523 24.94 -12.13 -1.71
CA ALA A 523 25.50 -10.79 -1.88
C ALA A 523 26.54 -10.53 -0.79
N ILE A 524 27.77 -10.20 -1.16
CA ILE A 524 28.84 -9.83 -0.25
C ILE A 524 29.50 -8.56 -0.77
N TRP A 525 29.17 -7.41 -0.19
CA TRP A 525 29.62 -6.11 -0.70
C TRP A 525 30.51 -5.39 0.30
N GLU A 526 31.47 -4.62 -0.21
CA GLU A 526 32.34 -3.77 0.62
C GLU A 526 33.04 -4.54 1.76
N CYS A 527 33.36 -5.82 1.52
CA CYS A 527 34.07 -6.67 2.47
C CYS A 527 35.51 -6.93 1.99
N PRO A 528 36.49 -7.08 2.90
CA PRO A 528 37.88 -7.37 2.54
C PRO A 528 38.11 -8.86 2.21
N ILE A 529 37.14 -9.52 1.58
CA ILE A 529 37.23 -10.94 1.24
C ILE A 529 38.32 -11.16 0.19
N THR A 530 39.14 -12.19 0.43
CA THR A 530 40.24 -12.58 -0.47
C THR A 530 39.90 -13.80 -1.32
N SER A 531 38.88 -14.58 -0.92
CA SER A 531 38.51 -15.81 -1.61
C SER A 531 37.04 -16.18 -1.37
N ILE A 532 36.40 -16.72 -2.42
CA ILE A 532 35.04 -17.27 -2.43
C ILE A 532 35.01 -18.76 -2.80
N ARG A 533 36.14 -19.46 -2.70
CA ARG A 533 36.31 -20.83 -3.20
C ARG A 533 35.28 -21.83 -2.67
N SER A 534 34.82 -21.62 -1.44
CA SER A 534 33.89 -22.53 -0.77
C SER A 534 32.44 -22.39 -1.23
N LEU A 535 32.12 -21.39 -2.08
CA LEU A 535 30.80 -21.30 -2.73
C LEU A 535 30.53 -22.44 -3.72
N ASN A 536 31.54 -23.25 -4.05
CA ASN A 536 31.38 -24.44 -4.89
C ASN A 536 30.43 -25.49 -4.28
N THR A 537 30.16 -25.43 -2.96
CA THR A 537 29.21 -26.34 -2.29
C THR A 537 27.76 -25.91 -2.48
N CYS A 538 27.50 -24.66 -2.85
CA CYS A 538 26.17 -24.07 -2.98
C CYS A 538 25.58 -24.33 -4.38
N VAL A 539 25.25 -25.58 -4.69
CA VAL A 539 24.83 -26.02 -6.03
C VAL A 539 23.53 -25.40 -6.56
N SER A 540 22.73 -24.77 -5.69
CA SER A 540 21.48 -24.09 -6.05
C SER A 540 21.65 -22.60 -6.35
N LEU A 541 22.88 -22.06 -6.24
CA LEU A 541 23.15 -20.64 -6.50
C LEU A 541 22.71 -20.24 -7.90
N ARG A 542 22.00 -19.11 -7.96
CA ARG A 542 21.53 -18.42 -9.16
C ARG A 542 22.18 -17.06 -9.33
N SER A 543 22.35 -16.33 -8.23
CA SER A 543 22.96 -15.01 -8.24
C SER A 543 24.09 -14.92 -7.22
N VAL A 544 25.25 -14.43 -7.66
CA VAL A 544 26.38 -14.08 -6.80
C VAL A 544 26.73 -12.64 -7.07
N ASP A 545 26.72 -11.82 -6.03
CA ASP A 545 27.17 -10.44 -6.10
C ASP A 545 28.27 -10.23 -5.06
N VAL A 546 29.50 -9.98 -5.51
CA VAL A 546 30.68 -9.75 -4.68
C VAL A 546 31.24 -8.34 -4.88
N SER A 547 30.40 -7.40 -5.30
CA SER A 547 30.81 -6.06 -5.71
C SER A 547 31.55 -5.29 -4.60
N SER A 548 32.45 -4.40 -5.01
CA SER A 548 33.27 -3.56 -4.13
C SER A 548 34.12 -4.36 -3.13
N CYS A 549 34.57 -5.57 -3.51
CA CYS A 549 35.51 -6.38 -2.74
C CYS A 549 36.92 -6.28 -3.37
N PRO A 550 37.72 -5.23 -3.08
CA PRO A 550 38.94 -4.92 -3.83
C PRO A 550 40.07 -5.94 -3.66
N LEU A 551 40.02 -6.75 -2.60
CA LEU A 551 41.00 -7.80 -2.32
C LEU A 551 40.68 -9.14 -2.99
N LEU A 552 39.48 -9.28 -3.56
CA LEU A 552 39.07 -10.49 -4.26
C LEU A 552 39.67 -10.48 -5.67
N CYS A 553 40.63 -11.36 -5.91
CA CYS A 553 41.36 -11.42 -7.19
C CYS A 553 40.91 -12.54 -8.13
N SER A 554 40.07 -13.47 -7.67
CA SER A 554 39.64 -14.63 -8.44
C SER A 554 38.20 -15.03 -8.10
N LEU A 555 37.47 -15.52 -9.12
CA LEU A 555 36.14 -16.10 -9.01
C LEU A 555 36.17 -17.65 -8.89
N ASP A 556 37.33 -18.22 -8.57
CA ASP A 556 37.47 -19.64 -8.24
C ASP A 556 36.45 -20.03 -7.16
N GLY A 557 35.75 -21.14 -7.37
CA GLY A 557 34.64 -21.59 -6.52
C GLY A 557 33.28 -21.49 -7.18
N LEU A 558 33.13 -20.62 -8.20
CA LEU A 558 31.87 -20.49 -8.93
C LEU A 558 31.78 -21.39 -10.16
N GLY A 559 32.91 -21.92 -10.63
CA GLY A 559 32.99 -22.65 -11.90
C GLY A 559 32.17 -23.95 -11.91
N GLY A 560 31.42 -24.15 -12.99
CA GLY A 560 30.62 -25.36 -13.19
C GLY A 560 29.33 -25.42 -12.38
N LEU A 561 28.95 -24.35 -11.66
CA LEU A 561 27.68 -24.30 -10.94
C LEU A 561 26.50 -24.37 -11.92
N PRO A 562 25.58 -25.34 -11.77
CA PRO A 562 24.61 -25.69 -12.81
C PRO A 562 23.50 -24.65 -12.98
N ASN A 563 23.18 -23.91 -11.91
CA ASN A 563 22.07 -22.95 -11.88
C ASN A 563 22.51 -21.49 -11.83
N LEU A 564 23.82 -21.22 -11.86
CA LEU A 564 24.35 -19.86 -11.72
C LEU A 564 24.02 -19.05 -12.98
N GLU A 565 23.17 -18.03 -12.82
CA GLU A 565 22.65 -17.18 -13.89
C GLU A 565 23.32 -15.80 -13.90
N ARG A 566 23.71 -15.27 -12.74
CA ARG A 566 24.21 -13.90 -12.58
C ARG A 566 25.46 -13.86 -11.69
N VAL A 567 26.49 -13.15 -12.15
CA VAL A 567 27.69 -12.83 -11.37
C VAL A 567 27.99 -11.34 -11.45
N CYS A 568 27.95 -10.64 -10.32
CA CYS A 568 28.40 -9.24 -10.23
C CYS A 568 29.67 -9.20 -9.39
N ALA A 569 30.74 -8.63 -9.94
CA ALA A 569 32.03 -8.43 -9.28
C ALA A 569 32.56 -7.02 -9.58
N TYR A 570 31.66 -6.04 -9.61
CA TYR A 570 31.98 -4.65 -9.86
C TYR A 570 33.04 -4.15 -8.86
N GLY A 571 34.06 -3.42 -9.30
CA GLY A 571 35.05 -2.80 -8.41
C GLY A 571 35.93 -3.79 -7.62
N CYS A 572 36.04 -5.03 -8.06
CA CYS A 572 36.88 -6.06 -7.45
C CYS A 572 38.30 -6.07 -8.01
N GLY A 573 39.18 -6.88 -7.40
CA GLY A 573 40.56 -7.11 -7.87
C GLY A 573 40.69 -8.20 -8.93
N ILE A 574 39.60 -8.64 -9.57
CA ILE A 574 39.55 -9.84 -10.40
C ILE A 574 40.55 -9.77 -11.56
N THR A 575 41.37 -10.81 -11.71
CA THR A 575 42.36 -10.91 -12.79
C THR A 575 41.93 -11.84 -13.92
N ASP A 576 41.06 -12.81 -13.61
CA ASP A 576 40.64 -13.88 -14.53
C ASP A 576 39.19 -14.30 -14.29
N VAL A 577 38.45 -14.53 -15.38
CA VAL A 577 37.03 -14.95 -15.38
C VAL A 577 36.81 -16.32 -16.04
N THR A 578 37.87 -17.07 -16.34
CA THR A 578 37.77 -18.36 -17.03
C THR A 578 37.01 -19.41 -16.22
N ALA A 579 37.10 -19.33 -14.88
CA ALA A 579 36.41 -20.23 -13.96
C ALA A 579 34.89 -20.24 -14.20
N ILE A 580 34.26 -19.07 -14.35
CA ILE A 580 32.80 -18.93 -14.49
C ILE A 580 32.30 -19.21 -15.91
N ALA A 581 33.18 -19.23 -16.92
CA ALA A 581 32.80 -19.54 -18.29
C ALA A 581 32.18 -20.95 -18.45
N GLN A 582 32.51 -21.86 -17.52
CA GLN A 582 32.01 -23.24 -17.51
C GLN A 582 30.60 -23.41 -16.93
N CYS A 583 29.97 -22.35 -16.42
CA CYS A 583 28.64 -22.42 -15.81
C CYS A 583 27.54 -22.44 -16.89
N PRO A 584 26.76 -23.53 -17.04
CA PRO A 584 25.87 -23.71 -18.19
C PRO A 584 24.68 -22.74 -18.21
N ALA A 585 24.23 -22.25 -17.05
CA ALA A 585 23.08 -21.36 -16.94
C ALA A 585 23.45 -19.87 -16.91
N LEU A 586 24.74 -19.51 -17.00
CA LEU A 586 25.21 -18.13 -16.86
C LEU A 586 24.64 -17.25 -17.97
N ARG A 587 24.11 -16.08 -17.60
CA ARG A 587 23.46 -15.12 -18.51
C ARG A 587 23.98 -13.70 -18.37
N TYR A 588 24.43 -13.31 -17.18
CA TYR A 588 24.90 -11.94 -16.93
C TYR A 588 26.15 -11.94 -16.07
N VAL A 589 27.14 -11.14 -16.47
CA VAL A 589 28.39 -10.90 -15.74
C VAL A 589 28.69 -9.40 -15.71
N ASP A 590 28.88 -8.82 -14.52
CA ASP A 590 29.43 -7.46 -14.37
C ASP A 590 30.81 -7.53 -13.71
N VAL A 591 31.83 -7.03 -14.42
CA VAL A 591 33.22 -6.95 -13.96
C VAL A 591 33.82 -5.56 -14.19
N ARG A 592 32.97 -4.53 -14.39
CA ARG A 592 33.44 -3.14 -14.46
C ARG A 592 34.18 -2.76 -13.17
N GLY A 593 35.15 -1.86 -13.27
CA GLY A 593 36.03 -1.49 -12.16
C GLY A 593 37.10 -2.53 -11.81
N CYS A 594 37.16 -3.69 -12.48
CA CYS A 594 38.22 -4.68 -12.28
C CYS A 594 39.49 -4.30 -13.04
N ALA A 595 40.25 -3.33 -12.53
CA ALA A 595 41.43 -2.76 -13.21
C ALA A 595 42.58 -3.75 -13.52
N ARG A 596 42.55 -4.98 -12.97
CA ARG A 596 43.57 -6.02 -13.19
C ARG A 596 43.09 -7.15 -14.10
N LEU A 597 41.88 -7.06 -14.62
CA LEU A 597 41.27 -8.09 -15.46
C LEU A 597 42.01 -8.18 -16.80
N GLN A 598 42.49 -9.37 -17.16
CA GLN A 598 43.31 -9.54 -18.36
C GLN A 598 42.48 -9.60 -19.65
N SER A 599 41.35 -10.30 -19.63
CA SER A 599 40.46 -10.46 -20.79
C SER A 599 39.10 -11.03 -20.35
N VAL A 600 38.05 -10.66 -21.08
CA VAL A 600 36.70 -11.24 -20.97
C VAL A 600 36.34 -12.11 -22.18
N ASP A 601 37.26 -12.32 -23.13
CA ASP A 601 37.00 -13.00 -24.41
C ASP A 601 36.38 -14.38 -24.26
N VAL A 602 36.74 -15.10 -23.19
CA VAL A 602 36.21 -16.43 -22.89
C VAL A 602 34.70 -16.41 -22.65
N LEU A 603 34.17 -15.32 -22.08
CA LEU A 603 32.75 -15.12 -21.86
C LEU A 603 32.05 -14.62 -23.13
N LEU A 604 32.66 -13.64 -23.82
CA LEU A 604 32.13 -13.11 -25.09
C LEU A 604 31.98 -14.20 -26.16
N LYS A 605 32.90 -15.17 -26.20
CA LYS A 605 32.84 -16.32 -27.12
C LYS A 605 31.63 -17.22 -26.93
N ARG A 606 30.97 -17.19 -25.77
CA ARG A 606 29.78 -18.01 -25.56
C ARG A 606 28.54 -17.46 -26.28
N GLY A 607 28.47 -16.15 -26.48
CA GLY A 607 27.39 -15.47 -27.22
C GLY A 607 26.01 -15.48 -26.54
N ASP A 608 25.85 -16.21 -25.43
CA ASP A 608 24.64 -16.32 -24.61
C ASP A 608 24.75 -15.56 -23.26
N VAL A 609 25.90 -14.93 -22.99
CA VAL A 609 26.20 -14.18 -21.76
C VAL A 609 26.34 -12.69 -22.08
N GLU A 610 25.56 -11.85 -21.40
CA GLU A 610 25.74 -10.40 -21.35
C GLU A 610 26.89 -10.07 -20.38
N VAL A 611 27.87 -9.29 -20.83
CA VAL A 611 29.08 -8.96 -20.05
C VAL A 611 29.26 -7.45 -20.00
N ASP A 612 29.16 -6.87 -18.81
CA ASP A 612 29.51 -5.49 -18.50
C ASP A 612 30.99 -5.43 -18.05
N TYR A 613 31.83 -4.71 -18.79
CA TYR A 613 33.26 -4.55 -18.50
C TYR A 613 33.76 -3.17 -18.97
N ASP A 614 34.89 -2.71 -18.42
CA ASP A 614 35.56 -1.48 -18.89
C ASP A 614 36.46 -1.82 -20.10
N GLU A 615 36.41 -1.00 -21.15
CA GLU A 615 37.22 -1.17 -22.39
C GLU A 615 38.74 -1.06 -22.19
#